data_AF-A0A7K0CC93-F1
#
_entry.id   AF-A0A7K0CC93-F1
#
_cell.length_a   1.000
_cell.length_b   1.000
_cell.length_c   1.000
_cell.angle_alpha   90.00
_cell.angle_beta   90.00
_cell.angle_gamma   90.00
#
_symmetry.space_group_name_H-M   'P 1'
#
loop_
_entity.id
_entity.type
_entity.pdbx_description
1 polymer ?
#
loop_
_entity_poly.entity_id
_entity_poly.type
_entity_poly.pdbx_seq_one_letter_code
_entity_poly.pdbx_strand_id
1 'polypeptide(L)'
;MPEDADDEARRHLAALAGGPADPDTPAQRLAQDAALVGRMLAAADTHRAPEDEAAVAAALALLAGLRLSLDRLEAGVVLEARRCGMDWRQIAARQGLNSSQAASQRYQRLVTRLEEIRQGVR
;
A
#
# COMPACT_ATOMS: atom_id res chain seq x y z
N MET A 1 1.90 7.96 20.80
CA MET A 1 1.57 8.95 19.77
C MET A 1 1.94 8.45 18.36
N PRO A 2 1.35 7.34 17.85
CA PRO A 2 1.55 6.90 16.47
C PRO A 2 0.81 7.79 15.45
N GLU A 3 -0.36 8.33 15.83
CA GLU A 3 -1.15 9.24 14.99
C GLU A 3 -0.37 10.52 14.61
N ASP A 4 0.37 11.11 15.56
CA ASP A 4 1.20 12.29 15.31
C ASP A 4 2.32 12.05 14.27
N ALA A 5 2.93 10.86 14.30
CA ALA A 5 4.01 10.49 13.39
C ALA A 5 3.49 10.26 11.96
N ASP A 6 2.31 9.64 11.84
CA ASP A 6 1.63 9.47 10.57
C ASP A 6 1.21 10.82 9.98
N ASP A 7 0.71 11.74 10.80
CA ASP A 7 0.34 13.09 10.37
C ASP A 7 1.55 13.93 9.93
N GLU A 8 2.68 13.81 10.63
CA GLU A 8 3.93 14.43 10.19
C GLU A 8 4.40 13.87 8.85
N ALA A 9 4.35 12.55 8.67
CA ALA A 9 4.70 11.90 7.40
C ALA A 9 3.79 12.38 6.26
N ARG A 10 2.47 12.45 6.49
CA ARG A 10 1.49 12.98 5.52
C ARG A 10 1.82 14.42 5.13
N ARG A 11 2.10 15.28 6.12
CA ARG A 11 2.48 16.68 5.87
C ARG A 11 3.76 16.79 5.05
N HIS A 12 4.78 15.98 5.37
CA HIS A 12 6.05 15.99 4.64
C HIS A 12 5.88 15.55 3.18
N LEU A 13 5.12 14.49 2.93
CA LEU A 13 4.86 14.01 1.56
C LEU A 13 3.95 14.97 0.78
N ALA A 14 2.97 15.62 1.43
CA ALA A 14 2.12 16.61 0.79
C ALA A 14 2.91 17.85 0.31
N ALA A 15 4.00 18.20 1.00
CA ALA A 15 4.89 19.28 0.61
C ALA A 15 5.74 18.96 -0.63
N LEU A 16 5.85 17.69 -1.05
CA LEU A 16 6.58 17.27 -2.24
C LEU A 16 5.87 17.62 -3.56
N ALA A 17 4.75 18.36 -3.52
CA ALA A 17 3.83 18.61 -4.63
C ALA A 17 4.55 18.85 -5.98
N GLY A 18 4.60 17.78 -6.78
CA GLY A 18 4.82 17.82 -8.22
C GLY A 18 3.51 18.12 -8.96
N GLY A 19 3.62 18.45 -10.24
CA GLY A 19 2.51 18.87 -11.11
C GLY A 19 1.32 17.89 -11.20
N PRO A 20 0.29 18.22 -12.01
CA PRO A 20 -0.98 17.50 -12.01
C PRO A 20 -0.76 15.99 -12.11
N ALA A 21 -1.28 15.25 -11.12
CA ALA A 21 -1.17 13.81 -11.09
C ALA A 21 -1.82 13.23 -12.33
N ASP A 22 -1.11 12.36 -13.04
CA ASP A 22 -1.68 11.57 -14.12
C ASP A 22 -2.86 10.74 -13.54
N PRO A 23 -4.09 10.91 -14.07
CA PRO A 23 -5.25 10.18 -13.57
C PRO A 23 -5.07 8.66 -13.65
N ASP A 24 -4.16 8.16 -14.49
CA ASP A 24 -3.94 6.73 -14.73
C ASP A 24 -2.72 6.15 -14.03
N THR A 25 -2.20 6.79 -12.98
CA THR A 25 -1.14 6.17 -12.17
C THR A 25 -1.65 4.94 -11.39
N PRO A 26 -0.81 3.91 -11.18
CA PRO A 26 -1.13 2.78 -10.31
C PRO A 26 -1.53 3.19 -8.88
N ALA A 27 -0.94 4.26 -8.36
CA ALA A 27 -1.26 4.79 -7.02
C ALA A 27 -2.69 5.38 -6.97
N GLN A 28 -3.11 6.07 -8.04
CA GLN A 28 -4.46 6.62 -8.13
C GLN A 28 -5.51 5.50 -8.23
N ARG A 29 -5.26 4.46 -9.04
CA ARG A 29 -6.14 3.28 -9.10
C ARG A 29 -6.25 2.58 -7.74
N LEU A 30 -5.13 2.38 -7.04
CA LEU A 30 -5.13 1.84 -5.68
C LEU A 30 -6.04 2.65 -4.74
N ALA A 31 -5.93 3.99 -4.76
CA ALA A 31 -6.76 4.86 -3.92
C ALA A 31 -8.25 4.78 -4.27
N GLN A 32 -8.58 4.73 -5.56
CA GLN A 32 -9.96 4.59 -6.05
C GLN A 32 -10.59 3.25 -5.64
N ASP A 33 -9.88 2.14 -5.87
CA ASP A 33 -10.32 0.80 -5.50
C ASP A 33 -10.50 0.67 -3.98
N ALA A 34 -9.57 1.22 -3.19
CA ALA A 34 -9.67 1.22 -1.73
C ALA A 34 -10.88 2.02 -1.25
N ALA A 35 -11.18 3.16 -1.89
CA ALA A 35 -12.35 3.96 -1.59
C ALA A 35 -13.66 3.23 -1.95
N LEU A 36 -13.70 2.46 -3.05
CA LEU A 36 -14.85 1.63 -3.41
C LEU A 36 -15.11 0.55 -2.35
N VAL A 37 -14.07 -0.19 -1.96
CA VAL A 37 -14.17 -1.23 -0.92
C VAL A 37 -14.59 -0.62 0.42
N GLY A 38 -14.00 0.51 0.82
CA GLY A 38 -14.36 1.20 2.07
C GLY A 38 -15.81 1.67 2.10
N ARG A 39 -16.34 2.19 0.98
CA ARG A 39 -17.76 2.56 0.87
C ARG A 39 -18.67 1.35 1.01
N MET A 40 -18.32 0.21 0.42
CA MET A 40 -19.08 -1.03 0.56
C MET A 40 -19.12 -1.49 2.03
N LEU A 41 -17.98 -1.49 2.73
CA LEU A 41 -17.93 -1.85 4.15
C LEU A 41 -18.76 -0.89 5.03
N ALA A 42 -18.68 0.42 4.80
CA ALA A 42 -19.48 1.39 5.55
C ALA A 42 -20.99 1.23 5.30
N ALA A 43 -21.39 0.85 4.09
CA ALA A 43 -22.78 0.54 3.77
C ALA A 43 -23.27 -0.73 4.49
N ALA A 44 -22.41 -1.75 4.61
CA ALA A 44 -22.70 -2.98 5.35
C ALA A 44 -22.84 -2.70 6.86
N ASP A 45 -21.92 -1.95 7.46
CA ASP A 45 -21.96 -1.60 8.90
C ASP A 45 -23.26 -0.87 9.30
N THR A 46 -23.72 0.03 8.43
CA THR A 46 -24.94 0.80 8.67
C THR A 46 -26.24 0.06 8.33
N HIS A 47 -26.16 -1.21 7.91
CA HIS A 47 -27.29 -2.01 7.40
C HIS A 47 -28.12 -1.26 6.34
N ARG A 48 -27.47 -0.32 5.64
CA ARG A 48 -28.13 0.62 4.72
C ARG A 48 -28.24 0.04 3.31
N ALA A 49 -27.44 -0.99 3.01
CA ALA A 49 -27.52 -1.75 1.78
C ALA A 49 -28.05 -3.17 2.08
N PRO A 50 -28.86 -3.76 1.18
CA PRO A 50 -29.09 -5.19 1.20
C PRO A 50 -27.74 -5.93 1.12
N GLU A 51 -27.68 -7.13 1.70
CA GLU A 51 -26.53 -8.04 1.56
C GLU A 51 -26.33 -8.40 0.07
N ASP A 52 -25.58 -7.55 -0.63
CA ASP A 52 -25.32 -7.70 -2.05
C ASP A 52 -24.07 -8.57 -2.25
N GLU A 53 -24.30 -9.86 -2.46
CA GLU A 53 -23.24 -10.84 -2.75
C GLU A 53 -22.36 -10.39 -3.93
N ALA A 54 -22.93 -9.72 -4.95
CA ALA A 54 -22.17 -9.23 -6.09
C ALA A 54 -21.20 -8.10 -5.69
N ALA A 55 -21.61 -7.22 -4.77
CA ALA A 55 -20.73 -6.19 -4.22
C ALA A 55 -19.58 -6.79 -3.40
N VAL A 56 -19.85 -7.83 -2.61
CA VAL A 56 -18.82 -8.57 -1.86
C VAL A 56 -17.86 -9.27 -2.81
N ALA A 57 -18.36 -9.97 -3.83
CA ALA A 57 -17.55 -10.64 -4.84
C ALA A 57 -16.67 -9.65 -5.62
N ALA A 58 -17.23 -8.50 -6.01
CA ALA A 58 -16.47 -7.43 -6.67
C ALA A 58 -15.36 -6.88 -5.77
N ALA A 59 -15.63 -6.64 -4.48
CA ALA A 59 -14.61 -6.21 -3.53
C ALA A 59 -13.50 -7.25 -3.37
N LEU A 60 -13.85 -8.54 -3.26
CA LEU A 60 -12.88 -9.64 -3.21
C LEU A 60 -11.99 -9.68 -4.46
N ALA A 61 -12.55 -9.45 -5.64
CA ALA A 61 -11.80 -9.38 -6.89
C ALA A 61 -10.77 -8.22 -6.90
N LEU A 62 -11.12 -7.06 -6.30
CA LEU A 62 -10.21 -5.92 -6.20
C LEU A 62 -9.06 -6.15 -5.20
N LEU A 63 -9.24 -6.99 -4.17
CA LEU A 63 -8.22 -7.18 -3.13
C LEU A 63 -6.87 -7.65 -3.67
N ALA A 64 -6.85 -8.46 -4.72
CA ALA A 64 -5.61 -8.93 -5.33
C ALA A 64 -4.81 -7.77 -5.95
N GLY A 65 -5.48 -6.91 -6.72
CA GLY A 65 -4.89 -5.72 -7.34
C GLY A 65 -4.46 -4.67 -6.32
N LEU A 66 -5.26 -4.48 -5.27
CA LEU A 66 -4.93 -3.60 -4.14
C LEU A 66 -3.63 -4.03 -3.45
N ARG A 67 -3.53 -5.32 -3.08
CA ARG A 67 -2.33 -5.86 -2.43
C ARG A 67 -1.10 -5.75 -3.31
N LEU A 68 -1.23 -6.05 -4.61
CA LEU A 68 -0.14 -5.93 -5.56
C LEU A 68 0.34 -4.47 -5.70
N SER A 69 -0.60 -3.52 -5.76
CA SER A 69 -0.27 -2.11 -5.89
C SER A 69 0.39 -1.57 -4.62
N LEU A 70 -0.08 -1.99 -3.44
CA LEU A 70 0.56 -1.67 -2.16
C LEU A 70 1.96 -2.27 -2.06
N ASP A 71 2.14 -3.54 -2.46
CA ASP A 71 3.44 -4.21 -2.49
C ASP A 71 4.42 -3.40 -3.36
N ARG A 72 4.01 -2.94 -4.56
CA ARG A 72 4.86 -2.11 -5.43
C ARG A 72 5.27 -0.79 -4.79
N LEU A 73 4.34 -0.09 -4.13
CA LEU A 73 4.63 1.16 -3.42
C LEU A 73 5.64 0.93 -2.28
N GLU A 74 5.44 -0.13 -1.49
CA GLU A 74 6.36 -0.47 -0.40
C GLU A 74 7.76 -0.82 -0.92
N ALA A 75 7.88 -1.63 -1.99
CA ALA A 75 9.16 -1.88 -2.66
C ALA A 75 9.85 -0.60 -3.09
N GLY A 76 9.10 0.30 -3.74
CA GLY A 76 9.62 1.57 -4.24
C GLY A 76 10.16 2.46 -3.12
N VAL A 77 9.41 2.62 -2.03
CA VAL A 77 9.86 3.42 -0.87
C VAL A 77 11.10 2.81 -0.22
N VAL A 78 11.15 1.48 -0.06
CA VAL A 78 12.34 0.82 0.50
C VAL A 78 13.54 0.98 -0.43
N LEU A 79 13.37 0.83 -1.74
CA LEU A 79 14.43 1.03 -2.73
C LEU A 79 14.98 2.47 -2.67
N GLU A 80 14.11 3.48 -2.62
CA GLU A 80 14.54 4.87 -2.49
C GLU A 80 15.22 5.15 -1.15
N ALA A 81 14.75 4.56 -0.04
CA ALA A 81 15.45 4.63 1.24
C ALA A 81 16.87 4.05 1.15
N ARG A 82 17.04 2.93 0.44
CA ARG A 82 18.37 2.35 0.16
C ARG A 82 19.24 3.28 -0.69
N ARG A 83 18.68 3.96 -1.70
CA ARG A 83 19.39 4.94 -2.54
C ARG A 83 19.83 6.17 -1.75
N CYS A 84 19.04 6.59 -0.78
CA CYS A 84 19.38 7.64 0.19
C CYS A 84 20.40 7.18 1.25
N GLY A 85 20.93 5.95 1.17
CA GLY A 85 21.94 5.43 2.09
C GLY A 85 21.39 4.92 3.42
N MET A 86 20.08 4.78 3.58
CA MET A 86 19.51 4.26 4.83
C MET A 86 19.82 2.77 5.02
N ASP A 87 20.30 2.41 6.20
CA ASP A 87 20.53 1.03 6.59
C ASP A 87 19.21 0.30 6.96
N TRP A 88 19.26 -1.04 7.04
CA TRP A 88 18.09 -1.84 7.36
C TRP A 88 17.54 -1.59 8.77
N ARG A 89 18.36 -1.14 9.71
CA ARG A 89 17.95 -0.82 11.08
C ARG A 89 17.16 0.49 11.11
N GLN A 90 17.61 1.51 10.38
CA GLN A 90 16.90 2.78 10.20
C GLN A 90 15.55 2.55 9.50
N ILE A 91 15.52 1.71 8.47
CA ILE A 91 14.30 1.32 7.76
C ILE A 91 13.34 0.58 8.69
N ALA A 92 13.84 -0.39 9.48
CA ALA A 92 13.03 -1.13 10.45
C ALA A 92 12.39 -0.19 11.48
N ALA A 93 13.16 0.76 12.03
CA ALA A 93 12.67 1.73 13.00
C ALA A 93 11.53 2.60 12.42
N ARG A 94 11.62 3.02 11.15
CA ARG A 94 10.55 3.80 10.49
C ARG A 94 9.30 2.98 10.17
N GLN A 95 9.44 1.68 9.94
CA GLN A 95 8.32 0.77 9.67
C GLN A 95 7.70 0.15 10.94
N GLY A 96 8.20 0.49 12.13
CA GLY A 96 7.77 -0.14 13.38
C GLY A 96 8.14 -1.63 13.48
N LEU A 97 9.20 -2.07 12.79
CA LEU A 97 9.68 -3.45 12.83
C LEU A 97 10.72 -3.65 13.93
N ASN A 98 10.66 -4.82 14.56
CA ASN A 98 11.51 -5.14 15.72
C ASN A 98 12.99 -5.38 15.39
N SER A 99 13.36 -5.53 14.11
CA SER A 99 14.75 -5.78 13.72
C SER A 99 15.06 -5.41 12.27
N SER A 100 16.34 -5.17 12.00
CA SER A 100 16.86 -4.98 10.63
C SER A 100 16.61 -6.20 9.75
N GLN A 101 16.70 -7.41 10.32
CA GLN A 101 16.40 -8.67 9.65
C GLN A 101 14.93 -8.76 9.25
N ALA A 102 14.00 -8.29 10.09
CA ALA A 102 12.58 -8.26 9.74
C ALA A 102 12.31 -7.35 8.53
N ALA A 103 12.98 -6.19 8.46
CA ALA A 103 12.88 -5.28 7.34
C ALA A 103 13.45 -5.90 6.04
N SER A 104 14.66 -6.46 6.09
CA SER A 104 15.30 -7.04 4.90
C SER A 104 14.52 -8.25 4.37
N GLN A 105 14.03 -9.13 5.24
CA GLN A 105 13.23 -10.29 4.84
C GLN A 105 11.87 -9.88 4.27
N ARG A 106 11.22 -8.86 4.85
CA ARG A 106 9.96 -8.33 4.32
C ARG A 106 10.15 -7.81 2.91
N TYR A 107 11.20 -7.02 2.68
CA TYR A 107 11.55 -6.54 1.34
C TYR A 107 11.86 -7.68 0.36
N GLN A 108 12.64 -8.68 0.77
CA GLN A 108 12.93 -9.85 -0.08
C GLN A 108 11.67 -10.59 -0.51
N ARG A 109 10.76 -10.89 0.43
CA ARG A 109 9.48 -11.55 0.12
C ARG A 109 8.65 -10.75 -0.88
N LEU A 110 8.65 -9.43 -0.72
CA LEU A 110 7.89 -8.53 -1.55
C LEU A 110 8.46 -8.48 -2.98
N VAL A 111 9.78 -8.34 -3.14
CA VAL A 111 10.43 -8.36 -4.47
C VAL A 111 10.25 -9.72 -5.16
N THR A 112 10.43 -10.83 -4.44
CA THR A 112 10.22 -12.18 -5.00
C THR A 112 8.79 -12.33 -5.52
N ARG A 113 7.79 -11.94 -4.72
CA ARG A 113 6.38 -11.98 -5.13
C ARG A 113 6.11 -11.14 -6.37
N LEU A 114 6.64 -9.92 -6.42
CA LEU A 114 6.45 -9.03 -7.56
C LEU A 114 7.06 -9.62 -8.84
N GLU A 115 8.20 -10.30 -8.72
CA GLU A 115 8.86 -10.96 -9.82
C GLU A 115 8.08 -12.20 -10.31
N GLU A 116 7.59 -13.04 -9.40
CA GLU A 116 6.75 -14.19 -9.73
C GLU A 116 5.48 -13.78 -10.51
N ILE A 117 4.81 -12.71 -10.06
CA ILE A 117 3.62 -12.16 -10.73
C ILE A 117 3.98 -11.60 -12.11
N ARG A 118 5.12 -10.91 -12.23
CA ARG A 118 5.61 -10.39 -13.51
C ARG A 118 5.90 -11.51 -14.51
N GLN A 119 6.39 -12.65 -14.05
CA GLN A 119 6.70 -13.83 -14.85
C GLN A 119 5.46 -14.69 -15.16
N GLY A 120 4.29 -14.39 -14.57
CA GLY A 120 3.09 -15.20 -14.73
C GLY A 120 3.16 -16.57 -14.04
N VAL A 121 4.04 -16.71 -13.04
CA VAL A 121 4.23 -17.96 -12.28
C VAL A 121 3.20 -18.08 -11.15
N ARG A 122 2.40 -17.03 -10.92
CA ARG A 122 1.40 -16.92 -9.86
C ARG A 122 0.04 -16.49 -10.39
#